data_AF-G3FF95-F1
#
_entry.id   AF-G3FF95-F1
#
_cell.length_a   1.000
_cell.length_b   1.000
_cell.length_c   1.000
_cell.angle_alpha   90.00
_cell.angle_beta   90.00
_cell.angle_gamma   90.00
#
_symmetry.space_group_name_H-M   'P 1'
#
loop_
_entity.id
_entity.type
_entity.pdbx_description
1 polymer ?
#
loop_
_entity_poly.entity_id
_entity_poly.type
_entity_poly.pdbx_seq_one_letter_code
_entity_poly.pdbx_strand_id
1 'polypeptide(L)'
;QVPAEGLSSDVWAWRKYGQKPIKGSPYPRGYYRCSSSKGCLARKQVERNRSDPGMFIVTYTAEHNHPAPTHRNSLAGSTRQKPLTSQT
;
A
#
# COMPACT_ATOMS: atom_id res chain seq x y z
N GLN A 1 7.08 8.50 8.05
CA GLN A 1 7.74 7.58 7.08
C GLN A 1 7.99 6.27 7.82
N VAL A 2 7.86 5.13 7.15
CA VAL A 2 7.98 3.80 7.77
C VAL A 2 8.94 2.93 6.96
N PRO A 3 9.73 2.06 7.59
CA PRO A 3 10.56 1.11 6.86
C PRO A 3 9.71 0.04 6.16
N ALA A 4 10.33 -0.74 5.27
CA ALA A 4 9.67 -1.77 4.49
C ALA A 4 8.90 -2.78 5.36
N GLU A 5 9.49 -3.26 6.46
CA GLU A 5 8.79 -4.16 7.40
C GLU A 5 7.55 -3.52 8.03
N GLY A 6 7.60 -2.21 8.31
CA GLY A 6 6.49 -1.47 8.91
C GLY A 6 5.24 -1.42 8.04
N LEU A 7 5.37 -1.50 6.71
CA LEU A 7 4.23 -1.53 5.79
C LEU A 7 3.35 -2.77 5.97
N SER A 8 3.98 -3.89 6.32
CA SER A 8 3.29 -5.15 6.50
C SER A 8 2.55 -5.19 7.84
N SER A 9 3.05 -4.50 8.87
CA SER A 9 2.53 -4.52 10.26
C SER A 9 1.19 -3.79 10.45
N ASP A 10 0.56 -3.32 9.38
CA ASP A 10 -0.71 -2.64 9.43
C ASP A 10 -1.83 -3.58 9.92
N VAL A 11 -2.57 -3.15 10.96
CA VAL A 11 -3.64 -3.92 11.59
C VAL A 11 -4.89 -4.02 10.71
N TRP A 12 -5.01 -3.16 9.69
CA TRP A 12 -6.16 -3.12 8.82
C TRP A 12 -5.94 -3.95 7.54
N ALA A 13 -7.01 -4.52 7.01
CA ALA A 13 -6.94 -5.27 5.77
C ALA A 13 -7.07 -4.33 4.56
N TRP A 14 -6.00 -4.21 3.79
CA TRP A 14 -5.92 -3.35 2.61
C TRP A 14 -5.92 -4.16 1.32
N ARG A 15 -6.69 -3.69 0.32
CA ARG A 15 -6.61 -4.22 -1.06
C ARG A 15 -6.10 -3.12 -1.98
N LYS A 16 -5.13 -3.47 -2.83
CA LYS A 16 -4.62 -2.57 -3.86
C LYS A 16 -5.70 -2.40 -4.93
N TYR A 17 -6.05 -1.16 -5.26
CA TYR A 17 -7.02 -0.87 -6.33
C TYR A 17 -6.40 -0.10 -7.49
N GLY A 18 -5.19 0.44 -7.31
CA GLY A 18 -4.52 1.21 -8.35
C GLY A 18 -3.05 1.40 -8.08
N GLN A 19 -2.36 1.83 -9.13
CA GLN A 19 -0.98 2.27 -9.10
C GLN A 19 -0.83 3.41 -10.09
N LYS A 20 -0.15 4.50 -9.71
CA LYS A 20 0.18 5.59 -10.64
C LYS A 20 1.68 5.85 -10.69
N PRO A 21 2.27 6.05 -11.88
CA PRO A 21 3.62 6.61 -12.00
C PRO A 21 3.71 7.97 -11.30
N ILE A 22 4.87 8.30 -10.75
CA ILE A 22 5.15 9.58 -10.13
C ILE A 22 6.19 10.31 -10.99
N LYS A 23 5.91 11.55 -11.36
CA LYS A 23 6.85 12.36 -12.14
C LYS A 23 8.14 12.55 -11.33
N GLY A 24 9.28 12.14 -11.91
CA GLY A 24 10.60 12.31 -11.27
C GLY A 24 10.94 11.30 -10.17
N SER A 25 10.16 10.22 -10.03
CA SER A 25 10.54 9.06 -9.21
C SER A 25 10.58 7.80 -10.09
N PRO A 26 11.60 6.93 -9.94
CA PRO A 26 11.60 5.63 -10.60
C PRO A 26 10.58 4.66 -9.99
N TYR A 27 10.00 5.00 -8.83
CA TYR A 27 9.07 4.15 -8.10
C TYR A 27 7.62 4.66 -8.23
N PRO A 28 6.66 3.81 -8.62
CA PRO A 28 5.26 4.20 -8.71
C PRO A 28 4.59 4.29 -7.33
N ARG A 29 3.54 5.11 -7.21
CA ARG A 29 2.68 5.19 -6.02
C ARG A 29 1.62 4.10 -6.04
N GLY A 30 1.53 3.31 -4.97
CA GLY A 30 0.48 2.32 -4.77
C GLY A 30 -0.74 2.93 -4.05
N TYR A 31 -1.94 2.58 -4.51
CA TYR A 31 -3.20 3.02 -3.90
C TYR A 31 -3.99 1.83 -3.37
N TYR A 32 -4.41 1.92 -2.12
CA TYR A 32 -5.07 0.87 -1.38
C TYR A 32 -6.36 1.38 -0.75
N ARG A 33 -7.36 0.49 -0.69
CA ARG A 33 -8.64 0.73 -0.02
C ARG A 33 -8.84 -0.31 1.07
N CYS A 34 -9.55 0.06 2.12
CA CYS A 34 -9.99 -0.90 3.10
C CYS A 34 -10.81 -2.00 2.43
N SER A 35 -10.64 -3.21 2.94
CA SER A 35 -11.19 -4.43 2.36
C SER A 35 -12.04 -5.24 3.35
N SER A 36 -12.10 -4.80 4.60
CA SER A 36 -12.81 -5.45 5.70
C SER A 36 -14.32 -5.22 5.69
N SER A 37 -14.77 -4.00 5.36
CA SER A 37 -16.20 -3.65 5.35
C SER A 37 -16.63 -3.02 4.02
N LYS A 38 -17.81 -3.39 3.53
CA LYS A 38 -18.45 -2.75 2.38
C LYS A 38 -18.92 -1.35 2.81
N GLY A 39 -18.42 -0.31 2.14
CA GLY A 39 -18.71 1.09 2.48
C GLY A 39 -17.66 1.77 3.35
N CYS A 40 -16.61 1.05 3.79
CA CYS A 40 -15.49 1.72 4.45
C CYS A 40 -14.75 2.65 3.48
N LEU A 41 -14.61 3.92 3.88
CA LEU A 41 -13.98 4.96 3.05
C LEU A 41 -12.47 5.07 3.28
N ALA A 42 -11.94 4.38 4.28
CA ALA A 42 -10.51 4.39 4.59
C ALA A 42 -9.67 3.92 3.40
N ARG A 43 -8.66 4.71 3.07
CA ARG A 43 -7.72 4.51 1.96
C ARG A 43 -6.30 4.77 2.46
N LYS A 44 -5.32 4.15 1.81
CA LYS A 44 -3.92 4.51 1.99
C LYS A 44 -3.16 4.58 0.69
N GLN A 45 -2.17 5.47 0.65
CA GLN A 45 -1.20 5.60 -0.43
C GLN A 45 0.15 5.14 0.11
N VAL A 46 0.89 4.37 -0.69
CA VAL A 46 2.24 3.91 -0.34
C VAL A 46 3.18 4.34 -1.45
N GLU A 47 4.19 5.10 -1.09
CA GLU A 47 5.24 5.59 -1.97
C GLU A 47 6.61 5.27 -1.37
N ARG A 48 7.57 4.90 -2.21
CA ARG A 48 8.96 4.75 -1.77
C ARG A 48 9.61 6.13 -1.71
N ASN A 49 10.28 6.46 -0.61
CA ASN A 49 10.99 7.72 -0.49
C ASN A 49 12.11 7.78 -1.55
N ARG A 50 12.22 8.92 -2.23
CA ARG A 50 13.22 9.14 -3.29
C ARG A 50 14.63 9.29 -2.73
N SER A 51 14.77 9.90 -1.56
CA SER A 51 16.06 10.16 -0.92
C SER A 51 16.56 8.94 -0.12
N ASP A 52 15.64 8.14 0.40
CA ASP A 52 15.95 6.92 1.15
C ASP A 52 15.07 5.75 0.67
N PRO A 53 15.58 4.90 -0.24
CA PRO A 53 14.83 3.78 -0.79
C PRO A 53 14.43 2.68 0.22
N GLY A 54 15.03 2.67 1.42
CA GLY A 54 14.64 1.78 2.52
C GLY A 54 13.36 2.23 3.22
N MET A 55 12.98 3.49 3.02
CA MET A 55 11.86 4.12 3.68
C MET A 55 10.68 4.33 2.73
N PHE A 56 9.48 4.24 3.29
CA PHE A 56 8.22 4.45 2.61
C PHE A 56 7.44 5.59 3.25
N ILE A 57 6.81 6.36 2.39
CA ILE A 57 5.84 7.39 2.75
C ILE A 57 4.46 6.75 2.64
N VAL A 58 3.76 6.67 3.76
CA VAL A 58 2.39 6.16 3.83
C VAL A 58 1.47 7.29 4.22
N THR A 59 0.42 7.48 3.44
CA THR A 59 -0.61 8.49 3.70
C THR A 59 -1.95 7.78 3.86
N TYR A 60 -2.51 7.83 5.06
CA TYR A 60 -3.86 7.34 5.35
C TYR A 60 -4.86 8.47 5.13
N THR A 61 -6.00 8.15 4.52
CA THR A 61 -7.09 9.11 4.30
C THR A 61 -8.42 8.46 4.64
N ALA A 62 -9.25 9.22 5.37
CA ALA A 62 -10.51 8.77 5.98
C ALA A 62 -10.33 7.69 7.06
N GLU A 63 -11.32 7.61 7.95
CA GLU A 63 -11.32 6.70 9.10
C GLU A 63 -12.05 5.39 8.81
N HIS A 64 -11.76 4.38 9.62
CA HIS A 64 -12.47 3.11 9.61
C HIS A 64 -13.76 3.24 10.42
N ASN A 65 -14.88 2.79 9.84
CA ASN A 65 -16.19 2.76 10.47
C ASN A 65 -16.58 1.36 10.97
N HIS A 66 -15.59 0.53 11.27
CA HIS A 66 -15.76 -0.85 11.70
C HIS A 66 -14.59 -1.27 12.60
N PRO A 67 -14.74 -2.29 13.46
CA PRO A 67 -13.65 -2.77 14.30
C PRO A 67 -12.49 -3.34 13.45
N ALA A 68 -11.31 -3.37 14.05
CA ALA A 68 -10.13 -3.99 13.44
C ALA A 68 -10.41 -5.47 13.11
N PRO A 69 -10.01 -5.95 11.93
CA PRO A 69 -10.20 -7.34 11.56
C PRO A 69 -9.43 -8.27 12.50
N THR A 70 -10.11 -9.28 13.03
CA THR A 70 -9.54 -10.26 13.98
C THR A 70 -8.58 -11.26 13.31
N HIS A 71 -8.65 -11.42 11.99
CA HIS A 71 -7.80 -12.34 11.23
C HIS A 71 -7.03 -11.61 10.13
N ARG A 72 -5.70 -11.63 10.21
CA ARG A 72 -4.81 -11.08 9.20
C ARG A 72 -4.82 -12.01 7.98
N ASN A 73 -5.72 -11.75 7.04
CA ASN A 73 -5.88 -12.60 5.86
C ASN A 73 -4.58 -12.60 5.04
N SER A 74 -3.89 -13.74 4.98
CA SER A 74 -2.59 -13.95 4.32
C SER A 74 -2.57 -13.67 2.81
N LEU A 75 -3.70 -13.29 2.21
CA LEU A 75 -3.84 -12.90 0.81
C LEU A 75 -3.64 -11.38 0.58
N ALA A 76 -3.57 -10.57 1.64
CA ALA A 76 -3.39 -9.12 1.55
C ALA A 76 -1.91 -8.75 1.38
N GLY A 77 -1.31 -9.04 0.23
CA GLY A 77 0.02 -8.52 -0.06
C GLY A 77 0.93 -9.28 -1.01
N SER A 78 0.44 -10.25 -1.80
CA SER A 78 1.26 -10.77 -2.90
C SER A 78 1.34 -9.71 -4.00
N THR A 79 2.23 -8.74 -3.83
CA THR A 79 2.84 -8.03 -4.95
C THR A 79 3.52 -9.11 -5.77
N ARG A 80 2.82 -9.62 -6.79
CA ARG A 80 3.47 -10.25 -7.93
C ARG A 80 4.36 -9.16 -8.52
N GLN A 81 5.62 -9.13 -8.10
CA GLN A 81 6.70 -8.44 -8.79
C GLN A 81 6.61 -8.93 -10.24
N LYS A 82 6.01 -8.14 -11.15
CA LYS A 82 6.20 -8.40 -12.57
C LYS A 82 7.68 -8.08 -12.81
N PRO A 83 8.53 -9.05 -13.22
CA PRO A 83 9.88 -8.72 -13.61
C PRO A 83 9.81 -7.66 -14.71
N LEU A 84 10.56 -6.58 -14.50
CA LEU A 84 10.73 -5.51 -15.46
C LEU A 84 11.43 -6.11 -16.68
N THR A 85 10.68 -6.43 -17.73
CA THR A 85 11.29 -6.73 -19.03
C THR A 85 11.82 -5.42 -19.60
N SER A 86 13.11 -5.16 -19.39
CA SER A 86 13.91 -4.33 -20.29
C SER A 86 13.79 -4.93 -21.69
N GLN A 87 13.42 -4.13 -22.68
CA GLN A 87 13.56 -4.53 -24.07
C GLN A 87 14.29 -3.45 -24.85
N THR A 88 15.21 -3.96 -25.66
CA THR A 88 16.25 -3.33 -26.47
C THR A 88 15.72 -2.51 -27.63
#